data_AF-A0A8R2JVI3-F1
#
_entry.id   AF-A0A8R2JVI3-F1
#
_cell.length_a   1.000
_cell.length_b   1.000
_cell.length_c   1.000
_cell.angle_alpha   90.00
_cell.angle_beta   90.00
_cell.angle_gamma   90.00
#
_symmetry.space_group_name_H-M   'P 1'
#
loop_
_entity.id
_entity.type
_entity.pdbx_description
1 polymer ?
#
loop_
_entity_poly.entity_id
_entity_poly.type
_entity_poly.pdbx_seq_one_letter_code
_entity_poly.pdbx_strand_id
1 'polypeptide(L)'
;MISETNLNNILPNLKYLTMNSNSWICDCNANNTINFIHKYSSKIFDLFNITCDQSSTLLYTLTEKEVCQDELNTAMNITVLMFLAVLGSAFSLGLLWMLYYSSGVIRGLAIGAVAPV
;
A
#
# COMPACT_ATOMS: atom_id res chain seq x y z
N MET A 1 9.65 -25.32 -6.74
CA MET A 1 10.74 -24.59 -6.06
C MET A 1 12.05 -25.25 -6.46
N ILE A 2 12.80 -24.65 -7.39
CA ILE A 2 14.14 -25.14 -7.76
C ILE A 2 15.06 -24.68 -6.62
N SER A 3 15.76 -25.60 -5.95
CA SER A 3 16.67 -25.21 -4.87
C SER A 3 17.84 -24.40 -5.43
N GLU A 4 18.27 -23.36 -4.72
CA GLU A 4 19.40 -22.49 -5.10
C GLU A 4 20.68 -23.29 -5.41
N THR A 5 20.84 -24.46 -4.77
CA THR A 5 21.96 -25.38 -4.96
C THR A 5 22.05 -25.95 -6.39
N ASN A 6 20.94 -26.14 -7.10
CA ASN A 6 20.97 -26.58 -8.50
C ASN A 6 21.27 -25.41 -9.45
N LEU A 7 20.81 -24.22 -9.09
CA LEU A 7 20.92 -23.02 -9.93
C LEU A 7 22.38 -22.56 -10.07
N ASN A 8 23.16 -22.62 -9.00
CA ASN A 8 24.59 -22.25 -8.99
C ASN A 8 25.48 -23.17 -9.85
N ASN A 9 25.08 -24.42 -10.08
CA ASN A 9 25.84 -25.34 -10.94
C ASN A 9 25.47 -25.18 -12.42
N ILE A 10 24.23 -24.77 -12.71
CA ILE A 10 23.71 -24.62 -14.08
C ILE A 10 24.12 -23.27 -14.66
N LEU A 11 24.02 -22.18 -13.88
CA LEU A 11 24.23 -20.83 -14.40
C LEU A 11 25.61 -20.52 -14.98
N PRO A 12 26.73 -21.01 -14.43
CA PRO A 12 28.06 -20.74 -15.01
C PRO A 12 28.16 -21.24 -16.46
N ASN A 13 27.50 -22.37 -16.74
CA ASN A 13 27.52 -23.01 -18.06
C ASN A 13 26.41 -22.50 -18.99
N LEU A 14 25.40 -21.82 -18.44
CA LEU A 14 24.32 -21.22 -19.21
C LEU A 14 24.84 -20.02 -20.03
N LYS A 15 24.78 -20.13 -21.35
CA LYS A 15 25.19 -19.06 -22.28
C LYS A 15 24.09 -18.06 -22.57
N TYR A 16 22.88 -18.57 -22.86
CA TYR A 16 21.72 -17.75 -23.19
C TYR A 16 20.48 -18.31 -22.50
N LEU A 17 19.65 -17.40 -22.00
CA LEU A 17 18.33 -17.66 -21.47
C LEU A 17 17.33 -16.79 -22.24
N THR A 18 16.19 -17.38 -22.60
CA THR A 18 15.05 -16.64 -23.16
C THR A 18 13.86 -16.79 -22.25
N MET A 19 13.19 -15.68 -21.95
CA MET A 19 12.09 -15.59 -20.98
C MET A 19 10.88 -14.81 -21.51
N ASN A 20 10.94 -14.28 -22.73
CA ASN A 20 9.82 -13.62 -23.38
C ASN A 20 8.65 -14.58 -23.64
N SER A 21 7.51 -14.03 -24.10
CA SER A 21 6.32 -14.82 -24.45
C SER A 21 5.72 -15.63 -23.29
N ASN A 22 5.99 -15.23 -22.05
CA ASN A 22 5.36 -15.77 -20.85
C ASN A 22 4.49 -14.70 -20.19
N SER A 23 3.39 -15.13 -19.57
CA SER A 23 2.50 -14.30 -18.76
C SER A 23 3.12 -14.04 -17.37
N TRP A 24 4.07 -13.12 -17.28
CA TRP A 24 4.72 -12.79 -16.01
C TRP A 24 3.79 -11.99 -15.10
N ILE A 25 3.46 -12.56 -13.95
CA ILE A 25 2.76 -11.84 -12.88
C ILE A 25 3.79 -10.95 -12.19
N CYS A 26 3.50 -9.65 -12.14
CA CYS A 26 4.33 -8.63 -11.52
C CYS A 26 3.66 -8.15 -10.23
N ASP A 27 3.68 -9.02 -9.22
CA ASP A 27 3.19 -8.75 -7.88
C ASP A 27 4.33 -8.86 -6.85
N CYS A 28 4.02 -8.74 -5.57
CA CYS A 28 5.05 -8.84 -4.53
C CYS A 28 5.73 -10.22 -4.47
N ASN A 29 5.09 -11.28 -4.98
CA ASN A 29 5.68 -12.62 -5.05
C ASN A 29 6.74 -12.73 -6.17
N ALA A 30 6.73 -11.80 -7.12
CA ALA A 30 7.68 -11.76 -8.23
C ALA A 30 9.10 -11.27 -7.83
N ASN A 31 9.32 -10.88 -6.56
CA ASN A 31 10.59 -10.33 -6.07
C ASN A 31 11.80 -11.22 -6.43
N ASN A 32 11.69 -12.54 -6.24
CA ASN A 32 12.76 -13.48 -6.58
C ASN A 32 13.07 -13.50 -8.09
N THR A 33 12.03 -13.41 -8.92
CA THR A 33 12.17 -13.37 -10.39
C THR A 33 12.84 -12.07 -10.83
N ILE A 34 12.42 -10.93 -10.28
CA ILE A 34 13.01 -9.62 -10.56
C ILE A 34 14.49 -9.62 -10.15
N ASN A 35 14.80 -10.09 -8.94
CA ASN A 35 16.19 -10.19 -8.46
C ASN A 35 17.04 -11.11 -9.34
N PHE A 36 16.48 -12.22 -9.80
CA PHE A 36 17.15 -13.12 -10.74
C PHE A 36 17.46 -12.40 -12.06
N ILE A 37 16.49 -11.70 -12.63
CA ILE A 37 16.65 -10.97 -13.89
C ILE A 37 17.69 -9.87 -13.75
N HIS A 38 17.68 -9.12 -12.66
CA HIS A 38 18.67 -8.06 -12.42
C HIS A 38 20.08 -8.64 -12.30
N LYS A 39 20.22 -9.71 -11.52
CA LYS A 39 21.51 -10.37 -11.27
C LYS A 39 22.11 -11.03 -12.52
N TYR A 40 21.26 -11.56 -13.40
CA TYR A 40 21.69 -12.35 -14.56
C TYR A 40 21.28 -11.76 -15.91
N SER A 41 20.97 -10.46 -15.94
CA SER A 41 20.55 -9.70 -17.13
C SER A 41 21.45 -9.93 -18.34
N SER A 42 22.77 -10.01 -18.15
CA SER A 42 23.75 -10.26 -19.22
C SER A 42 23.63 -11.64 -19.90
N LYS A 43 22.94 -12.60 -19.27
CA LYS A 43 22.70 -13.95 -19.81
C LYS A 43 21.31 -14.07 -20.46
N ILE A 44 20.46 -13.06 -20.33
CA ILE A 44 19.09 -13.06 -20.83
C ILE A 44 19.09 -12.36 -22.19
N PHE A 45 18.90 -13.14 -23.25
CA PHE A 45 19.03 -12.65 -24.63
C PHE A 45 17.89 -11.68 -25.00
N ASP A 46 16.70 -11.96 -24.51
CA ASP A 46 15.45 -11.26 -24.84
C ASP A 46 14.99 -10.32 -23.72
N LEU A 47 15.92 -9.81 -22.91
CA LEU A 47 15.65 -9.01 -21.70
C LEU A 47 14.64 -7.87 -21.93
N PHE A 48 14.76 -7.18 -23.06
CA PHE A 48 13.91 -6.04 -23.43
C PHE A 48 12.53 -6.43 -23.97
N ASN A 49 12.24 -7.72 -24.09
CA ASN A 49 10.95 -8.25 -24.55
C ASN A 49 10.21 -8.99 -23.44
N ILE A 50 10.70 -8.93 -22.20
CA ILE A 50 10.07 -9.56 -21.04
C ILE A 50 9.16 -8.51 -20.39
N THR A 51 7.86 -8.70 -20.55
CA THR A 51 6.83 -7.79 -20.02
C THR A 51 5.95 -8.49 -18.99
N CYS A 52 5.30 -7.69 -18.15
CA CYS A 52 4.22 -8.17 -17.30
C CYS A 52 3.01 -8.61 -18.14
N ASP A 53 2.20 -9.53 -17.63
CA ASP A 53 1.03 -10.06 -18.34
C ASP A 53 -0.07 -9.00 -18.54
N GLN A 54 -0.25 -8.13 -17.55
CA GLN A 54 -1.32 -7.12 -17.52
C GLN A 54 -0.85 -5.71 -17.89
N SER A 55 0.44 -5.53 -18.18
CA SER A 55 0.99 -4.24 -18.55
C SER A 55 2.15 -4.39 -19.51
N SER A 56 2.36 -3.40 -20.37
CA SER A 56 3.55 -3.35 -21.24
C SER A 56 4.83 -2.96 -20.47
N THR A 57 4.81 -3.00 -19.14
CA THR A 57 5.95 -2.67 -18.30
C THR A 57 7.00 -3.78 -18.41
N LEU A 58 8.25 -3.36 -18.54
CA LEU A 58 9.38 -4.25 -18.68
C LEU A 58 9.76 -4.83 -17.31
N LEU A 59 9.91 -6.15 -17.25
CA LEU A 59 10.13 -6.83 -15.98
C LEU A 59 11.47 -6.43 -15.32
N TYR A 60 12.49 -6.11 -16.13
CA TYR A 60 13.82 -5.70 -15.66
C TYR A 60 13.89 -4.25 -15.17
N THR A 61 12.87 -3.43 -15.42
CA THR A 61 12.82 -2.05 -14.92
C THR A 61 12.19 -1.96 -13.54
N LEU A 62 11.52 -3.01 -13.09
CA LEU A 62 10.79 -3.03 -11.82
C LEU A 62 11.72 -3.26 -10.64
N THR A 63 11.41 -2.60 -9.54
CA THR A 63 12.04 -2.79 -8.24
C THR A 63 11.07 -3.46 -7.28
N GLU A 64 11.59 -4.10 -6.23
CA GLU A 64 10.78 -4.70 -5.16
C GLU A 64 9.75 -3.71 -4.59
N LYS A 65 10.12 -2.43 -4.48
CA LYS A 65 9.22 -1.39 -4.01
C LYS A 65 8.05 -1.19 -4.96
N GLU A 66 8.29 -1.14 -6.26
CA GLU A 66 7.23 -0.88 -7.25
C GLU A 66 6.22 -2.03 -7.36
N VAL A 67 6.65 -3.28 -7.16
CA VAL A 67 5.74 -4.45 -7.16
C VAL A 67 5.06 -4.73 -5.81
N CYS A 68 5.62 -4.27 -4.69
CA CYS A 68 5.05 -4.48 -3.35
C CYS A 68 4.38 -3.22 -2.74
N GLN A 69 4.39 -2.07 -3.42
CA GLN A 69 3.92 -0.80 -2.84
C GLN A 69 2.39 -0.72 -2.60
N ASP A 70 1.60 -1.66 -3.11
CA ASP A 70 0.14 -1.66 -2.92
C ASP A 70 -0.31 -2.13 -1.52
N GLU A 71 0.46 -2.96 -0.82
CA GLU A 71 0.00 -3.49 0.48
C GLU A 71 0.16 -2.47 1.61
N LEU A 72 1.23 -1.67 1.60
CA LEU A 72 1.51 -0.70 2.67
C LEU A 72 0.62 0.54 2.58
N ASN A 73 0.35 1.04 1.36
CA ASN A 73 -0.49 2.24 1.20
C ASN A 73 -1.97 1.97 1.50
N THR A 74 -2.47 0.78 1.20
CA THR A 74 -3.89 0.46 1.43
C THR A 74 -4.19 0.29 2.92
N ALA A 75 -3.33 -0.43 3.66
CA ALA A 75 -3.49 -0.61 5.11
C ALA A 75 -3.32 0.71 5.90
N MET A 76 -2.35 1.55 5.51
CA MET A 76 -2.14 2.86 6.14
C MET A 76 -3.30 3.82 5.86
N ASN A 77 -3.87 3.82 4.66
CA ASN A 77 -5.03 4.66 4.35
C ASN A 77 -6.27 4.27 5.15
N ILE A 78 -6.56 2.97 5.28
CA ILE A 78 -7.73 2.49 6.05
C ILE A 78 -7.60 2.86 7.54
N THR A 79 -6.41 2.69 8.12
CA THR A 79 -6.19 2.99 9.54
C THR A 79 -6.32 4.48 9.83
N VAL A 80 -5.70 5.35 9.02
CA VAL A 80 -5.79 6.82 9.18
C VAL A 80 -7.24 7.31 9.07
N LEU A 81 -8.01 6.79 8.10
CA LEU A 81 -9.43 7.15 7.94
C LEU A 81 -10.27 6.76 9.17
N MET A 82 -10.01 5.58 9.74
CA MET A 82 -10.72 5.11 10.93
C MET A 82 -10.43 5.98 12.16
N PHE A 83 -9.16 6.39 12.37
CA PHE A 83 -8.79 7.30 13.45
C PHE A 83 -9.46 8.67 13.32
N LEU A 84 -9.49 9.24 12.11
CA LEU A 84 -10.13 10.53 11.86
C LEU A 84 -11.65 10.49 12.12
N ALA A 85 -12.32 9.40 11.74
CA ALA A 85 -13.75 9.23 11.98
C ALA A 85 -14.10 9.16 13.48
N VAL A 86 -13.30 8.41 14.27
CA VAL A 86 -13.50 8.29 15.72
C VAL A 86 -13.29 9.63 16.42
N LEU A 87 -12.20 10.32 16.13
CA LEU A 87 -11.91 11.62 16.74
C LEU A 87 -12.92 12.70 16.34
N GLY A 88 -13.35 12.71 15.07
CA GLY A 88 -14.37 13.65 14.58
C GLY A 88 -15.73 13.45 15.27
N SER A 89 -16.15 12.21 15.50
CA SER A 89 -17.42 11.94 16.18
C SER A 89 -17.41 12.35 17.66
N ALA A 90 -16.31 12.08 18.37
CA ALA A 90 -16.14 12.47 19.77
C ALA A 90 -16.12 14.00 19.93
N PHE A 91 -15.44 14.71 19.03
CA PHE A 91 -15.39 16.17 19.05
C PHE A 91 -16.78 16.78 18.81
N SER A 92 -17.53 16.24 17.85
CA SER A 92 -18.87 16.71 17.50
C SER A 92 -19.86 16.54 18.66
N LEU A 93 -19.84 15.37 19.33
CA LEU A 93 -20.66 15.12 20.51
C LEU A 93 -20.25 16.00 21.70
N GLY A 94 -18.95 16.23 21.88
CA GLY A 94 -18.42 17.13 22.92
C GLY A 94 -18.88 18.58 22.73
N LEU A 95 -18.87 19.09 21.49
CA LEU A 95 -19.39 20.42 21.18
C LEU A 95 -20.90 20.54 21.44
N LEU A 96 -21.68 19.52 21.05
CA LEU A 96 -23.12 19.49 21.32
C LEU A 96 -23.42 19.47 22.82
N TRP A 97 -22.65 18.73 23.61
CA TRP A 97 -22.78 18.72 25.07
C TRP A 97 -22.46 20.08 25.67
N MET A 98 -21.34 20.72 25.26
CA MET A 98 -20.98 22.06 25.72
C MET A 98 -22.06 23.10 25.40
N LEU A 99 -22.62 23.07 24.19
CA LEU A 99 -23.71 23.97 23.78
C LEU A 99 -25.00 23.69 24.54
N TYR A 100 -25.32 22.42 24.79
CA TYR A 100 -26.48 22.03 25.59
C TYR A 100 -26.35 22.53 27.04
N TYR A 101 -25.19 22.33 27.66
CA TYR A 101 -24.92 22.79 29.02
C TYR A 101 -24.97 24.32 29.11
N SER A 102 -24.31 25.03 28.19
CA SER A 102 -24.34 26.49 28.13
C SER A 102 -25.77 27.03 27.92
N SER A 103 -26.55 26.44 27.03
CA SER A 103 -27.95 26.84 26.79
C SER A 103 -28.85 26.59 28.01
N GLY A 104 -28.62 25.51 28.76
CA GLY A 104 -29.31 25.23 30.02
C GLY A 104 -28.96 26.23 31.13
N VAL A 105 -27.69 26.60 31.23
CA VAL A 105 -27.21 27.64 32.16
C VAL A 105 -27.78 29.01 31.79
N ILE A 106 -27.80 29.38 30.50
CA ILE A 106 -28.39 30.64 30.03
C ILE A 106 -29.90 30.68 30.30
N ARG A 107 -30.62 29.57 30.07
CA ARG A 107 -32.05 29.47 30.42
C ARG A 107 -32.29 29.55 31.92
N GLY A 108 -31.47 28.90 32.75
CA GLY A 108 -31.56 29.02 34.21
C GLY A 108 -31.30 30.44 34.73
N LEU A 109 -30.31 31.14 34.15
CA LEU A 109 -30.00 32.53 34.48
C LEU A 109 -31.11 33.50 34.03
N ALA A 110 -31.72 33.25 32.87
CA ALA A 110 -32.85 34.04 32.36
C ALA A 110 -34.11 33.88 33.23
N ILE A 111 -34.36 32.70 33.79
CA ILE A 111 -35.48 32.47 34.71
C ILE A 111 -35.19 33.12 36.09
N GLY A 112 -33.94 33.13 36.54
CA GLY A 112 -33.52 33.80 37.78
C GLY A 112 -33.52 35.34 37.71
N ALA A 113 -33.45 35.93 36.51
CA ALA A 113 -33.53 37.38 36.30
C ALA A 113 -34.98 37.91 36.15
N VAL A 114 -35.98 37.02 36.09
CA VAL A 114 -37.42 37.36 36.09
C VAL A 114 -38.03 36.91 37.42
N ALA A 115 -37.44 37.33 38.54
CA ALA A 115 -38.12 37.37 39.82
C ALA A 115 -38.51 38.84 40.09
N PRO A 116 -39.76 39.24 39.81
CA PRO A 116 -40.23 40.58 40.14
C PRO A 116 -40.65 40.66 41.62
N VAL A 117 -40.14 41.71 42.27
CA VAL A 117 -40.64 42.41 43.49
C VAL A 117 -40.64 41.63 44.80
#